data_AF-A0A3D3UNP9-F1
#
_entry.id   AF-A0A3D3UNP9-F1
#
_cell.length_a   1.000
_cell.length_b   1.000
_cell.length_c   1.000
_cell.angle_alpha   90.00
_cell.angle_beta   90.00
_cell.angle_gamma   90.00
#
_symmetry.space_group_name_H-M   'P 1'
#
loop_
_entity.id
_entity.type
_entity.pdbx_description
1 polymer ?
#
loop_
_entity_poly.entity_id
_entity_poly.type
_entity_poly.pdbx_seq_one_letter_code
_entity_poly.pdbx_strand_id
1 'polypeptide(L)'
;MSGKNELKSIAIEVNMLLSKYIDINDASLKFSWRKIIPLPFIFQPIIFSQLCTSARQILSQLENCNQNISNLPEGLTQEEICFADFLSGYCVALIETVSLLAGILEQLRLKSEHSKGYSLAEHNKRFALYKEAVDRYMSMGDQLNELYQEIA
;
A
#
# COMPACT_ATOMS: atom_id res chain seq x y z
N MET A 1 24.44 14.18 -4.96
CA MET A 1 23.98 13.11 -5.89
C MET A 1 23.22 13.78 -7.03
N SER A 2 23.23 13.22 -8.24
CA SER A 2 22.39 13.74 -9.33
C SER A 2 20.90 13.46 -9.03
N GLY A 3 19.99 14.37 -9.39
CA GLY A 3 18.54 14.21 -9.20
C GLY A 3 17.99 12.91 -9.79
N LYS A 4 18.57 12.43 -10.89
CA LYS A 4 18.28 11.12 -11.48
C LYS A 4 18.49 9.96 -10.51
N ASN A 5 19.61 9.95 -9.80
CA ASN A 5 19.95 8.87 -8.87
C ASN A 5 19.04 8.88 -7.65
N GLU A 6 18.64 10.07 -7.20
CA GLU A 6 17.69 10.23 -6.10
C GLU A 6 16.30 9.74 -6.51
N LEU A 7 15.81 10.14 -7.69
CA LEU A 7 14.54 9.69 -8.25
C LEU A 7 14.48 8.16 -8.40
N LYS A 8 15.55 7.53 -8.90
CA LYS A 8 15.66 6.06 -8.96
C LYS A 8 15.65 5.41 -7.58
N SER A 9 16.34 6.01 -6.61
CA SER A 9 16.35 5.52 -5.23
C SER A 9 14.96 5.54 -4.62
N ILE A 10 14.20 6.62 -4.85
CA ILE A 10 12.82 6.73 -4.38
C ILE A 10 11.93 5.66 -5.03
N ALA A 11 12.06 5.44 -6.34
CA ALA A 11 11.28 4.40 -7.04
C ALA A 11 11.54 2.99 -6.47
N ILE A 12 12.79 2.66 -6.16
CA ILE A 12 13.16 1.40 -5.50
C ILE A 12 12.52 1.30 -4.11
N GLU A 13 12.57 2.39 -3.33
CA GLU A 13 11.95 2.44 -2.00
C GLU A 13 10.43 2.21 -2.07
N VAL A 14 9.74 2.89 -2.99
CA VAL A 14 8.30 2.71 -3.23
C VAL A 14 7.97 1.26 -3.58
N ASN A 15 8.77 0.61 -4.43
CA ASN A 15 8.57 -0.80 -4.77
C ASN A 15 8.81 -1.76 -3.59
N MET A 16 9.80 -1.47 -2.73
CA MET A 16 9.98 -2.22 -1.48
C MET A 16 8.78 -2.05 -0.54
N LEU A 17 8.21 -0.85 -0.45
CA LEU A 17 7.02 -0.56 0.36
C LEU A 17 5.78 -1.27 -0.18
N LEU A 18 5.60 -1.30 -1.50
CA LEU A 18 4.56 -2.10 -2.15
C LEU A 18 4.68 -3.58 -1.76
N SER A 19 5.88 -4.15 -1.81
CA SER A 19 6.11 -5.55 -1.46
C SER A 19 5.70 -5.84 -0.01
N LYS A 20 6.10 -4.99 0.93
CA LYS A 20 5.68 -5.09 2.35
C LYS A 20 4.17 -4.96 2.51
N TYR A 21 3.53 -4.08 1.74
CA TYR A 21 2.08 -3.94 1.74
C TYR A 21 1.39 -5.22 1.25
N ILE A 22 1.90 -5.84 0.17
CA ILE A 22 1.36 -7.10 -0.36
C ILE A 22 1.44 -8.20 0.71
N ASP A 23 2.54 -8.28 1.45
CA ASP A 23 2.69 -9.24 2.56
C ASP A 23 1.62 -9.04 3.65
N ILE A 24 1.34 -7.79 4.04
CA ILE A 24 0.27 -7.47 5.00
C ILE A 24 -1.10 -7.84 4.45
N ASN A 25 -1.37 -7.46 3.19
CA ASN A 25 -2.63 -7.77 2.52
C ASN A 25 -2.86 -9.28 2.48
N ASP A 26 -1.87 -10.04 2.03
CA ASP A 26 -1.90 -11.51 1.97
C ASP A 26 -2.10 -12.14 3.35
N ALA A 27 -1.37 -11.67 4.38
CA ALA A 27 -1.55 -12.15 5.75
C ALA A 27 -2.97 -11.90 6.27
N SER A 28 -3.58 -10.77 5.90
CA SER A 28 -4.93 -10.40 6.32
C SER A 28 -6.04 -11.14 5.56
N LEU A 29 -5.87 -11.38 4.25
CA LEU A 29 -6.90 -11.92 3.36
C LEU A 29 -6.77 -13.43 3.14
N LYS A 30 -5.57 -13.98 2.89
CA LYS A 30 -5.40 -15.43 2.64
C LYS A 30 -5.83 -16.27 3.85
N PHE A 31 -5.74 -15.72 5.06
CA PHE A 31 -6.23 -16.38 6.26
C PHE A 31 -7.77 -16.37 6.36
N SER A 32 -8.44 -15.34 5.83
CA SER A 32 -9.91 -15.23 5.87
C SER A 32 -10.60 -16.28 4.99
N TRP A 33 -9.95 -16.76 3.92
CA TRP A 33 -10.49 -17.77 3.00
C TRP A 33 -10.38 -19.21 3.55
N ARG A 34 -9.42 -19.46 4.45
CA ARG A 34 -9.25 -20.79 5.09
C ARG A 34 -10.32 -21.11 6.15
N LYS A 35 -11.23 -20.17 6.45
CA LYS A 35 -12.33 -20.34 7.42
C LYS A 35 -13.44 -21.28 6.98
N ILE A 36 -13.41 -21.82 5.76
CA ILE A 36 -14.44 -22.77 5.29
C ILE A 36 -14.20 -24.19 5.84
N ILE A 37 -13.01 -24.49 6.41
CA ILE A 37 -12.74 -25.81 7.04
C ILE A 37 -12.03 -25.62 8.39
N PRO A 38 -12.74 -25.69 9.53
CA PRO A 38 -12.13 -25.60 10.85
C PRO A 38 -11.41 -26.91 11.21
N LEU A 39 -10.10 -26.97 10.94
CA LEU A 39 -9.19 -27.92 11.58
C LEU A 39 -8.72 -27.37 12.94
N PRO A 40 -9.05 -28.03 14.06
CA PRO A 40 -8.55 -27.62 15.37
C PRO A 40 -7.02 -27.76 15.45
N PHE A 41 -6.36 -26.84 16.16
CA PHE A 41 -4.91 -26.80 16.48
C PHE A 41 -3.88 -26.34 15.42
N ILE A 42 -4.26 -26.01 14.17
CA ILE A 42 -3.27 -25.56 13.15
C ILE A 42 -3.29 -24.06 12.83
N PHE A 43 -4.32 -23.32 13.23
CA PHE A 43 -4.48 -21.91 12.83
C PHE A 43 -3.89 -20.96 13.88
N GLN A 44 -2.82 -20.25 13.50
CA GLN A 44 -2.30 -19.14 14.31
C GLN A 44 -3.29 -17.97 14.30
N PRO A 45 -3.59 -17.35 15.45
CA PRO A 45 -4.46 -16.18 15.49
C PRO A 45 -3.83 -15.02 14.71
N ILE A 46 -4.62 -14.36 13.84
CA ILE A 46 -4.18 -13.12 13.20
C ILE A 46 -4.05 -12.05 14.28
N ILE A 47 -2.85 -11.48 14.43
CA ILE A 47 -2.58 -10.36 15.33
C ILE A 47 -2.83 -9.05 14.56
N PHE A 48 -4.11 -8.63 14.49
CA PHE A 48 -4.51 -7.43 13.73
C PHE A 48 -3.83 -6.15 14.21
N SER A 49 -3.44 -6.06 15.47
CA SER A 49 -2.68 -4.91 16.01
C SER A 49 -1.32 -4.76 15.32
N GLN A 50 -0.58 -5.85 15.14
CA GLN A 50 0.71 -5.84 14.44
C GLN A 50 0.53 -5.43 12.98
N LEU A 51 -0.42 -6.04 12.27
CA LEU A 51 -0.70 -5.70 10.87
C LEU A 51 -1.10 -4.23 10.71
N CYS A 52 -1.92 -3.69 11.62
CA CYS A 52 -2.33 -2.29 11.59
C CYS A 52 -1.13 -1.35 11.82
N THR A 53 -0.27 -1.65 12.80
CA THR A 53 0.96 -0.88 13.04
C THR A 53 1.89 -0.91 11.82
N SER A 54 2.12 -2.07 11.22
CA SER A 54 2.94 -2.19 10.02
C SER A 54 2.35 -1.42 8.83
N ALA A 55 1.02 -1.46 8.63
CA ALA A 55 0.36 -0.69 7.57
C ALA A 55 0.51 0.82 7.78
N ARG A 56 0.41 1.32 9.03
CA ARG A 56 0.66 2.74 9.35
C ARG A 56 2.12 3.15 9.14
N GLN A 57 3.07 2.27 9.42
CA GLN A 57 4.48 2.52 9.14
C GLN A 57 4.74 2.65 7.64
N ILE A 58 4.16 1.76 6.83
CA ILE A 58 4.23 1.84 5.36
C ILE A 58 3.60 3.15 4.87
N LEU A 59 2.43 3.53 5.40
CA LEU A 59 1.76 4.78 5.05
C LEU A 59 2.68 6.00 5.26
N SER A 60 3.28 6.12 6.44
CA SER A 60 4.20 7.23 6.73
C SER A 60 5.45 7.21 5.84
N GLN A 61 5.98 6.03 5.51
CA GLN A 61 7.12 5.90 4.59
C GLN A 61 6.74 6.32 3.16
N LEU A 62 5.56 5.95 2.67
CA LEU A 62 5.06 6.38 1.36
C LEU A 62 4.83 7.89 1.30
N GLU A 63 4.28 8.49 2.36
CA GLU A 63 4.13 9.94 2.46
C GLU A 63 5.49 10.66 2.38
N ASN A 64 6.51 10.10 3.05
CA ASN A 64 7.88 10.61 2.95
C ASN A 64 8.46 10.46 1.54
N CYS A 65 8.28 9.30 0.88
CA CYS A 65 8.69 9.12 -0.51
C CYS A 65 8.03 10.17 -1.42
N ASN A 66 6.72 10.40 -1.27
CA ASN A 66 5.98 11.37 -2.06
C ASN A 66 6.46 12.83 -1.83
N GLN A 67 6.80 13.15 -0.58
CA GLN A 67 7.40 14.44 -0.25
C GLN A 67 8.80 14.58 -0.86
N ASN A 68 9.60 13.51 -0.86
CA ASN A 68 10.93 13.51 -1.46
C ASN A 68 10.87 13.73 -2.98
N ILE A 69 9.87 13.16 -3.67
CA ILE A 69 9.64 13.42 -5.10
C ILE A 69 9.38 14.91 -5.33
N SER A 70 8.52 15.51 -4.52
CA SER A 70 8.19 16.95 -4.60
C SER A 70 9.39 17.86 -4.30
N ASN A 71 10.40 17.35 -3.59
CA ASN A 71 11.60 18.08 -3.18
C ASN A 71 12.81 17.81 -4.08
N LEU A 72 12.64 17.07 -5.19
CA LEU A 72 13.74 16.78 -6.11
C LEU A 72 14.39 18.08 -6.62
N PRO A 73 15.72 18.09 -6.79
CA PRO A 73 16.44 19.27 -7.24
C PRO A 73 16.04 19.67 -8.67
N GLU A 74 16.11 20.96 -8.95
CA GLU A 74 15.97 21.49 -10.31
C GLU A 74 17.05 20.90 -11.25
N GLY A 75 16.74 20.83 -12.55
CA GLY A 75 17.66 20.31 -13.56
C GLY A 75 17.42 18.86 -14.00
N LEU A 76 16.24 18.31 -13.69
CA LEU A 76 15.75 17.08 -14.31
C LEU A 76 15.44 17.30 -15.80
N THR A 77 15.66 16.27 -16.60
CA THR A 77 15.21 16.18 -17.99
C THR A 77 13.68 16.09 -18.07
N GLN A 78 13.09 16.30 -19.25
CA GLN A 78 11.64 16.23 -19.43
C GLN A 78 11.11 14.82 -19.13
N GLU A 79 11.86 13.79 -19.51
CA GLU A 79 11.57 12.39 -19.27
C GLU A 79 11.59 12.08 -17.77
N GLU A 80 12.59 12.59 -17.04
CA GLU A 80 12.68 12.44 -15.58
C GLU A 80 11.56 13.16 -14.83
N ILE A 81 11.16 14.35 -15.28
CA ILE A 81 10.01 15.08 -14.72
C ILE A 81 8.73 14.26 -14.94
N CYS A 82 8.52 13.76 -16.17
CA CYS A 82 7.36 12.94 -16.49
C CYS A 82 7.31 11.67 -15.62
N PHE A 83 8.44 10.98 -15.44
CA PHE A 83 8.53 9.84 -14.54
C PHE A 83 8.26 10.24 -13.07
N ALA A 84 8.82 11.36 -12.59
CA ALA A 84 8.61 11.83 -11.22
C ALA A 84 7.13 12.15 -10.94
N ASP A 85 6.46 12.82 -11.86
CA ASP A 85 5.02 13.11 -11.77
C ASP A 85 4.20 11.82 -11.72
N PHE A 86 4.54 10.84 -12.56
CA PHE A 86 3.85 9.55 -12.59
C PHE A 86 4.08 8.74 -11.30
N LEU A 87 5.32 8.73 -10.80
CA LEU A 87 5.69 8.09 -9.54
C LEU A 87 4.98 8.73 -8.35
N SER A 88 4.85 10.06 -8.33
CA SER A 88 4.08 10.81 -7.32
C SER A 88 2.60 10.40 -7.34
N GLY A 89 1.98 10.37 -8.53
CA GLY A 89 0.60 9.88 -8.67
C GLY A 89 0.43 8.44 -8.19
N TYR A 90 1.39 7.56 -8.51
CA TYR A 90 1.40 6.19 -8.05
C TYR A 90 1.50 6.09 -6.51
N CYS A 91 2.41 6.86 -5.91
CA CYS A 91 2.55 6.97 -4.45
C CYS A 91 1.24 7.39 -3.79
N VAL A 92 0.55 8.41 -4.32
CA VAL A 92 -0.75 8.87 -3.80
C VAL A 92 -1.80 7.75 -3.86
N ALA A 93 -1.90 7.03 -4.98
CA ALA A 93 -2.83 5.90 -5.11
C ALA A 93 -2.50 4.77 -4.12
N LEU A 94 -1.21 4.49 -3.88
CA LEU A 94 -0.78 3.48 -2.93
C LEU A 94 -1.00 3.92 -1.47
N ILE A 95 -0.79 5.19 -1.13
CA ILE A 95 -1.11 5.80 0.18
C ILE A 95 -2.59 5.61 0.50
N GLU A 96 -3.48 5.95 -0.44
CA GLU A 96 -4.93 5.77 -0.29
C GLU A 96 -5.26 4.28 -0.02
N THR A 97 -4.67 3.39 -0.82
CA THR A 97 -4.86 1.95 -0.70
C THR A 97 -4.42 1.40 0.66
N VAL A 98 -3.21 1.76 1.11
CA VAL A 98 -2.65 1.32 2.40
C VAL A 98 -3.46 1.91 3.56
N SER A 99 -3.93 3.16 3.44
CA SER A 99 -4.79 3.82 4.43
C SER A 99 -6.13 3.09 4.58
N LEU A 100 -6.78 2.71 3.48
CA LEU A 100 -8.00 1.91 3.49
C LEU A 100 -7.79 0.54 4.15
N LEU A 101 -6.70 -0.15 3.82
CA LEU A 101 -6.35 -1.42 4.47
C LEU A 101 -6.10 -1.25 5.96
N ALA A 102 -5.32 -0.25 6.38
CA ALA A 102 -5.08 0.07 7.79
C ALA A 102 -6.38 0.34 8.55
N GLY A 103 -7.32 1.04 7.91
CA GLY A 103 -8.66 1.28 8.44
C GLY A 103 -9.48 0.00 8.62
N ILE A 104 -9.43 -0.93 7.66
CA ILE A 104 -10.08 -2.24 7.76
C ILE A 104 -9.44 -3.05 8.90
N LEU A 105 -8.11 -3.11 8.97
CA LEU A 105 -7.37 -3.83 10.01
C LEU A 105 -7.67 -3.29 11.41
N GLU A 106 -7.78 -1.97 11.57
CA GLU A 106 -8.17 -1.33 12.83
C GLU A 106 -9.59 -1.76 13.26
N GLN A 107 -10.55 -1.78 12.34
CA GLN A 107 -11.91 -2.23 12.65
C GLN A 107 -11.96 -3.72 13.02
N LEU A 108 -11.17 -4.56 12.35
CA LEU A 108 -11.05 -5.98 12.69
C LEU A 108 -10.39 -6.19 14.05
N ARG A 109 -9.36 -5.40 14.38
CA ARG A 109 -8.73 -5.36 15.70
C ARG A 109 -9.75 -5.02 16.78
N LEU A 110 -10.48 -3.91 16.64
CA LEU A 110 -11.53 -3.49 17.59
C LEU A 110 -12.64 -4.54 17.74
N LYS A 111 -13.03 -5.21 16.65
CA LYS A 111 -14.00 -6.30 16.68
C LYS A 111 -13.49 -7.51 17.45
N SER A 112 -12.20 -7.85 17.30
CA SER A 112 -11.58 -8.95 18.07
C SER A 112 -11.42 -8.61 19.56
N GLU A 113 -11.26 -7.33 19.88
CA GLU A 113 -11.02 -6.79 21.23
C GLU A 113 -12.30 -6.25 21.93
N HIS A 114 -13.49 -6.79 21.61
CA HIS A 114 -14.74 -6.59 22.36
C HIS A 114 -15.77 -5.59 21.78
N SER A 115 -15.68 -5.17 20.51
CA SER A 115 -16.70 -4.30 19.88
C SER A 115 -17.71 -5.03 18.98
N LYS A 116 -19.01 -4.79 19.20
CA LYS A 116 -20.12 -5.20 18.31
C LYS A 116 -20.40 -4.22 17.16
N GLY A 117 -19.62 -3.14 17.00
CA GLY A 117 -19.94 -2.04 16.09
C GLY A 117 -19.61 -2.27 14.60
N TYR A 118 -18.70 -3.18 14.27
CA TYR A 118 -18.27 -3.41 12.88
C TYR A 118 -19.15 -4.46 12.18
N SER A 119 -20.20 -3.97 11.55
CA SER A 119 -21.16 -4.78 10.79
C SER A 119 -20.53 -5.34 9.51
N LEU A 120 -21.10 -6.44 9.00
CA LEU A 120 -20.68 -7.01 7.71
C LEU A 120 -20.94 -6.03 6.56
N ALA A 121 -22.01 -5.23 6.63
CA ALA A 121 -22.31 -4.22 5.62
C ALA A 121 -21.25 -3.12 5.55
N GLU A 122 -20.83 -2.59 6.71
CA GLU A 122 -19.75 -1.60 6.79
C GLU A 122 -18.42 -2.20 6.33
N HIS A 123 -18.15 -3.47 6.65
CA HIS A 123 -16.99 -4.18 6.13
C HIS A 123 -16.98 -4.27 4.62
N ASN A 124 -18.07 -4.74 4.00
CA ASN A 124 -18.17 -4.88 2.56
C ASN A 124 -18.03 -3.53 1.84
N LYS A 125 -18.61 -2.45 2.40
CA LYS A 125 -18.48 -1.10 1.85
C LYS A 125 -17.01 -0.65 1.83
N ARG A 126 -16.29 -0.79 2.94
CA ARG A 126 -14.87 -0.44 3.01
C ARG A 126 -14.00 -1.31 2.11
N PHE A 127 -14.33 -2.60 2.04
CA PHE A 127 -13.62 -3.54 1.18
C PHE A 127 -13.81 -3.25 -0.30
N ALA A 128 -15.00 -2.77 -0.71
CA ALA A 128 -15.24 -2.30 -2.08
C ALA A 128 -14.36 -1.09 -2.43
N LEU A 129 -14.33 -0.06 -1.56
CA LEU A 129 -13.44 1.10 -1.74
C LEU A 129 -11.97 0.68 -1.80
N TYR A 130 -11.56 -0.25 -0.94
CA TYR A 130 -10.21 -0.81 -0.95
C TYR A 130 -9.90 -1.51 -2.28
N LYS A 131 -10.82 -2.32 -2.83
CA LYS A 131 -10.62 -2.96 -4.14
C LYS A 131 -10.50 -1.94 -5.27
N GLU A 132 -11.34 -0.91 -5.28
CA GLU A 132 -11.24 0.16 -6.29
C GLU A 132 -9.89 0.88 -6.22
N ALA A 133 -9.36 1.11 -5.01
CA ALA A 133 -8.04 1.68 -4.82
C ALA A 133 -6.91 0.73 -5.28
N VAL A 134 -7.06 -0.58 -5.04
CA VAL A 134 -6.14 -1.61 -5.54
C VAL A 134 -6.07 -1.58 -7.06
N ASP A 135 -7.22 -1.62 -7.72
CA ASP A 135 -7.29 -1.59 -9.18
C ASP A 135 -6.64 -0.31 -9.75
N ARG A 136 -6.79 0.82 -9.06
CA ARG A 136 -6.19 2.11 -9.45
C ARG A 136 -4.67 2.08 -9.39
N TYR A 137 -4.05 1.69 -8.27
CA TYR A 137 -2.58 1.68 -8.22
C TYR A 137 -2.02 0.61 -9.16
N MET A 138 -2.71 -0.53 -9.33
CA MET A 138 -2.27 -1.59 -10.24
C MET A 138 -2.22 -1.12 -11.69
N SER A 139 -3.24 -0.41 -12.17
CA SER A 139 -3.26 0.09 -13.55
C SER A 139 -2.17 1.12 -13.83
N MET A 140 -1.77 1.90 -12.82
CA MET A 140 -0.66 2.84 -12.91
C MET A 140 0.71 2.15 -12.91
N GLY A 141 0.83 0.98 -12.27
CA GLY A 141 2.09 0.26 -12.14
C GLY A 141 2.69 -0.18 -13.47
N ASP A 142 1.84 -0.62 -14.41
CA ASP A 142 2.29 -1.03 -15.75
C ASP A 142 2.92 0.14 -16.51
N GLN A 143 2.25 1.30 -16.50
CA GLN A 143 2.75 2.53 -17.13
C GLN A 143 4.02 3.04 -16.46
N LEU A 144 4.12 2.93 -15.14
CA LEU A 144 5.32 3.33 -14.39
C LEU A 144 6.53 2.46 -14.75
N ASN A 145 6.32 1.16 -15.01
CA ASN A 145 7.39 0.26 -15.44
C ASN A 145 7.94 0.64 -16.83
N GLU A 146 7.07 1.06 -17.75
CA GLU A 146 7.46 1.54 -19.08
C GLU A 146 8.31 2.81 -18.96
N LEU A 147 7.83 3.81 -18.23
CA LEU A 147 8.57 5.07 -18.00
C LEU A 147 9.91 4.85 -17.28
N TYR A 148 9.99 3.88 -16.37
CA TYR A 148 11.24 3.56 -15.69
C TYR A 148 12.35 3.10 -16.65
N GLN A 149 11.99 2.38 -17.74
CA GLN A 149 12.97 1.95 -18.74
C GLN A 149 13.57 3.11 -19.53
N GLU A 150 12.81 4.19 -19.74
CA GLU A 150 13.26 5.36 -20.48
C GLU A 150 14.31 6.18 -19.72
N ILE A 151 14.25 6.14 -18.38
CA ILE A 151 15.20 6.81 -17.50
C ILE A 151 16.27 5.85 -16.92
N ALA A 152 16.17 4.54 -17.17
CA ALA A 152 17.13 3.53 -16.71
C ALA A 152 18.53 3.77 -17.33
#